data_AF-A0A951XR72-F1
#
_entry.id   AF-A0A951XR72-F1
#
_cell.length_a   1.000
_cell.length_b   1.000
_cell.length_c   1.000
_cell.angle_alpha   90.00
_cell.angle_beta   90.00
_cell.angle_gamma   90.00
#
_symmetry.space_group_name_H-M   'P 1'
#
loop_
_entity.id
_entity.type
_entity.pdbx_description
1 polymer ?
#
loop_
_entity_poly.entity_id
_entity_poly.type
_entity_poly.pdbx_seq_one_letter_code
_entity_poly.pdbx_strand_id
1 'polypeptide(L)'
;MSKIRAIVLLPALAAALLAAPSFADTAAPTRAEVLQALERAKADGSYNYRFLGYPGPIRRAGPEKTRAQVLEELERAKADGSYDYRFLGYPGPSRNAAPGKTRAQVLDELRNISPEERARMISLYGPLHDR
;
A
#
# COMPACT_ATOMS: atom_id res chain seq x y z
N MET A 1 -51.14 -20.17 -53.88
CA MET A 1 -50.26 -19.21 -54.57
C MET A 1 -48.81 -19.57 -54.23
N SER A 2 -48.09 -20.01 -55.26
CA SER A 2 -46.68 -20.41 -55.21
C SER A 2 -45.77 -19.19 -55.01
N LYS A 3 -44.67 -19.36 -54.26
CA LYS A 3 -43.30 -19.04 -54.70
C LYS A 3 -42.26 -19.52 -53.66
N ILE A 4 -41.65 -20.66 -53.96
CA ILE A 4 -40.35 -21.12 -53.48
C ILE A 4 -39.27 -20.29 -54.19
N ARG A 5 -38.26 -19.75 -53.49
CA ARG A 5 -36.90 -19.48 -53.99
C ARG A 5 -35.92 -19.51 -52.80
N ALA A 6 -35.19 -20.58 -52.58
CA ALA A 6 -33.92 -20.98 -53.23
C ALA A 6 -32.70 -20.47 -52.43
N ILE A 7 -32.00 -21.44 -51.83
CA ILE A 7 -30.69 -21.37 -51.18
C ILE A 7 -29.60 -21.11 -52.24
N VAL A 8 -28.37 -20.85 -51.76
CA VAL A 8 -27.05 -20.84 -52.45
C VAL A 8 -26.67 -19.41 -52.90
N LEU A 9 -25.53 -18.80 -52.55
CA LEU A 9 -24.16 -19.30 -52.41
C LEU A 9 -23.30 -18.20 -51.73
N LEU A 10 -22.42 -18.58 -50.81
CA LEU A 10 -21.25 -17.79 -50.42
C LEU A 10 -20.14 -18.00 -51.46
N PRO A 11 -19.41 -16.95 -51.86
CA PRO A 11 -17.97 -17.11 -51.87
C PRO A 11 -17.26 -15.95 -51.15
N ALA A 12 -16.27 -16.33 -50.35
CA ALA A 12 -15.28 -15.45 -49.76
C ALA A 12 -14.41 -14.81 -50.85
N LEU A 13 -14.11 -13.52 -50.73
CA LEU A 13 -12.96 -12.90 -51.39
C LEU A 13 -12.27 -11.96 -50.39
N ALA A 14 -11.08 -12.39 -49.97
CA ALA A 14 -10.16 -11.60 -49.17
C ALA A 14 -9.57 -10.47 -50.02
N ALA A 15 -9.63 -9.24 -49.52
CA ALA A 15 -8.76 -8.15 -49.92
C ALA A 15 -8.13 -7.58 -48.65
N ALA A 16 -6.93 -8.06 -48.32
CA ALA A 16 -6.06 -7.46 -47.34
C ALA A 16 -5.43 -6.20 -47.96
N LEU A 17 -5.98 -5.03 -47.68
CA LEU A 17 -5.35 -3.75 -47.96
C LEU A 17 -4.73 -3.26 -46.65
N LEU A 18 -3.40 -3.05 -46.64
CA LEU A 18 -2.64 -2.55 -45.51
C LEU A 18 -3.23 -1.22 -45.01
N ALA A 19 -3.97 -1.27 -43.90
CA ALA A 19 -4.22 -0.10 -43.07
C ALA A 19 -3.18 -0.13 -41.94
N ALA A 20 -2.19 0.76 -42.01
CA ALA A 20 -1.40 1.11 -40.84
C ALA A 20 -2.36 1.44 -39.68
N PRO A 21 -2.04 1.12 -38.41
CA PRO A 21 -2.86 1.57 -37.31
C PRO A 21 -2.78 3.10 -37.28
N SER A 22 -3.80 3.76 -37.82
CA SER A 22 -4.10 5.14 -37.50
C SER A 22 -4.35 5.15 -35.99
N PHE A 23 -3.48 5.80 -35.22
CA PHE A 23 -3.83 6.27 -33.89
C PHE A 23 -4.88 7.36 -34.11
N ALA A 24 -6.12 6.93 -34.37
CA ALA A 24 -7.25 7.83 -34.39
C ALA A 24 -7.21 8.59 -33.07
N ASP A 25 -7.21 9.92 -33.16
CA ASP A 25 -7.45 10.82 -32.05
C ASP A 25 -8.92 10.61 -31.62
N THR A 26 -9.18 9.48 -30.94
CA THR A 26 -10.48 9.24 -30.33
C THR A 26 -10.59 10.28 -29.24
N ALA A 27 -11.44 11.28 -29.45
CA ALA A 27 -11.76 12.30 -28.46
C ALA A 27 -11.87 11.63 -27.09
N ALA A 28 -11.04 12.07 -26.15
CA ALA A 28 -11.03 11.51 -24.81
C ALA A 28 -12.46 11.60 -24.24
N PRO A 29 -12.95 10.55 -23.55
CA PRO A 29 -14.30 10.55 -23.02
C PRO A 29 -14.50 11.76 -22.11
N THR A 30 -15.66 12.40 -22.24
CA THR A 30 -16.05 13.48 -21.35
C THR A 30 -16.13 12.96 -19.91
N ARG A 31 -15.97 13.87 -18.94
CA ARG A 31 -16.10 13.51 -17.52
C ARG A 31 -17.43 12.81 -17.21
N ALA A 32 -18.52 13.19 -17.89
CA ALA A 32 -19.83 12.57 -17.71
C ALA A 32 -19.84 11.11 -18.18
N GLU A 33 -19.24 10.82 -19.33
CA GLU A 33 -19.13 9.46 -19.86
C GLU A 33 -18.25 8.57 -18.99
N VAL A 34 -17.14 9.10 -18.47
CA VAL A 34 -16.26 8.39 -17.53
C VAL A 34 -17.01 8.02 -16.24
N LEU A 35 -17.79 8.95 -15.68
CA LEU A 35 -18.60 8.66 -14.49
C LEU A 35 -19.68 7.60 -14.77
N GLN A 36 -20.33 7.66 -15.93
CA GLN A 36 -21.33 6.68 -16.30
C GLN A 36 -20.72 5.28 -16.50
N ALA A 37 -19.56 5.18 -17.14
CA ALA A 37 -18.82 3.93 -17.28
C ALA A 37 -18.38 3.37 -15.93
N LEU A 38 -17.94 4.24 -15.01
CA LEU A 38 -17.60 3.85 -13.64
C LEU A 38 -18.80 3.26 -12.88
N GLU A 39 -19.97 3.87 -12.99
CA GLU A 39 -21.18 3.36 -12.33
C GLU A 39 -21.63 2.01 -12.93
N ARG A 40 -21.53 1.83 -14.26
CA ARG A 40 -21.77 0.52 -14.88
C ARG A 40 -20.80 -0.55 -14.36
N ALA A 41 -19.51 -0.23 -14.29
CA ALA A 41 -18.49 -1.15 -13.79
C ALA A 41 -18.69 -1.53 -12.31
N LYS A 42 -19.20 -0.59 -11.51
CA LYS A 42 -19.61 -0.89 -10.12
C LYS A 42 -20.84 -1.80 -10.06
N ALA A 43 -21.81 -1.58 -10.93
CA ALA A 43 -23.06 -2.33 -10.96
C ALA A 43 -22.89 -3.77 -11.49
N ASP A 44 -22.04 -3.97 -12.50
CA ASP A 44 -21.74 -5.28 -13.08
C ASP A 44 -20.62 -6.04 -12.35
N GLY A 45 -19.99 -5.41 -11.35
CA GLY A 45 -18.94 -6.01 -10.54
C GLY A 45 -17.56 -6.11 -11.21
N SER A 46 -17.39 -5.55 -12.42
CA SER A 46 -16.10 -5.47 -13.10
C SER A 46 -15.15 -4.45 -12.45
N TYR A 47 -15.67 -3.53 -11.64
CA TYR A 47 -14.88 -2.56 -10.89
C TYR A 47 -14.12 -3.23 -9.73
N ASN A 48 -12.80 -3.37 -9.89
CA ASN A 48 -11.94 -4.11 -8.95
C ASN A 48 -10.86 -3.22 -8.31
N TYR A 49 -10.95 -2.99 -7.00
CA TYR A 49 -9.92 -2.29 -6.21
C TYR A 49 -8.66 -3.12 -5.91
N ARG A 50 -8.76 -4.44 -6.02
CA ARG A 50 -7.84 -5.43 -5.43
C ARG A 50 -6.58 -5.66 -6.27
N PHE A 51 -6.54 -5.20 -7.51
CA PHE A 51 -5.40 -5.42 -8.42
C PHE A 51 -4.19 -4.50 -8.15
N LEU A 52 -4.37 -3.41 -7.40
CA LEU A 52 -3.31 -2.43 -7.13
C LEU A 52 -2.55 -2.66 -5.80
N GLY A 53 -2.80 -3.75 -5.08
CA GLY A 53 -2.20 -4.00 -3.77
C GLY A 53 -2.64 -3.02 -2.66
N TYR A 54 -3.50 -2.05 -2.98
CA TYR A 54 -4.12 -1.18 -1.99
C TYR A 54 -5.36 -1.86 -1.40
N PRO A 55 -5.54 -1.80 -0.06
CA PRO A 55 -6.78 -2.23 0.53
C PRO A 55 -7.91 -1.40 -0.06
N GLY A 56 -8.96 -2.09 -0.55
CA GLY A 56 -10.19 -1.42 -0.97
C GLY A 56 -10.76 -0.57 0.18
N PRO A 57 -11.70 0.35 -0.11
CA PRO A 57 -12.29 1.19 0.91
C PRO A 57 -12.79 0.34 2.08
N ILE A 58 -12.21 0.56 3.26
CA ILE A 58 -12.56 -0.18 4.47
C ILE A 58 -14.00 0.20 4.81
N ARG A 59 -14.94 -0.68 4.46
CA ARG A 59 -16.31 -0.61 4.98
C ARG A 59 -16.22 -0.93 6.47
N ARG A 60 -16.17 0.10 7.32
CA ARG A 60 -16.22 -0.09 8.77
C ARG A 60 -17.59 -0.69 9.10
N ALA A 61 -17.59 -1.96 9.51
CA ALA A 61 -18.79 -2.62 9.99
C ALA A 61 -19.00 -2.20 11.46
N GLY A 62 -19.99 -1.34 11.71
CA GLY A 62 -20.43 -0.98 13.06
C GLY A 62 -20.32 0.51 13.40
N PRO A 63 -20.95 0.93 14.51
CA PRO A 63 -20.90 2.31 14.98
C PRO A 63 -19.46 2.71 15.36
N GLU A 64 -19.08 3.95 15.01
CA GLU A 64 -17.78 4.49 15.43
C GLU A 64 -17.78 4.71 16.94
N LYS A 65 -16.74 4.21 17.62
CA LYS A 65 -16.54 4.51 19.04
C LYS A 65 -16.11 5.96 19.18
N THR A 66 -16.72 6.68 20.11
CA THR A 66 -16.25 8.00 20.50
C THR A 66 -14.90 7.87 21.22
N ARG A 67 -14.13 8.97 21.26
CA ARG A 67 -12.89 9.02 22.03
C ARG A 67 -13.11 8.64 23.51
N ALA A 68 -14.24 9.07 24.09
CA ALA A 68 -14.58 8.75 25.47
C ALA A 68 -14.76 7.23 25.67
N GLN A 69 -15.49 6.56 24.78
CA GLN A 69 -15.69 5.11 24.83
C GLN A 69 -14.38 4.33 24.68
N VAL A 70 -13.47 4.80 23.84
CA VAL A 70 -12.14 4.18 23.68
C VAL A 70 -11.31 4.32 24.96
N LEU A 71 -11.34 5.48 25.61
CA LEU A 71 -10.62 5.69 26.87
C LEU A 71 -11.18 4.84 28.01
N GLU A 72 -12.49 4.74 28.12
CA GLU A 72 -13.15 3.89 29.13
C GLU A 72 -12.77 2.41 28.97
N GLU A 73 -12.80 1.88 27.74
CA GLU A 73 -12.38 0.51 27.46
C GLU A 73 -10.90 0.29 27.73
N LEU A 74 -10.05 1.27 27.43
CA LEU A 74 -8.63 1.21 27.73
C LEU A 74 -8.37 1.15 29.24
N GLU A 75 -9.05 1.98 30.03
CA GLU A 75 -8.91 1.96 31.49
C GLU A 75 -9.46 0.66 32.09
N ARG A 76 -10.58 0.14 31.57
CA ARG A 76 -11.09 -1.19 31.96
C ARG A 76 -10.07 -2.28 31.68
N ALA A 77 -9.47 -2.30 30.48
CA ALA A 77 -8.48 -3.29 30.10
C ALA A 77 -7.21 -3.24 30.96
N LYS A 78 -6.81 -2.03 31.39
CA LYS A 78 -5.70 -1.88 32.35
C LYS A 78 -6.07 -2.41 33.73
N ALA A 79 -7.30 -2.17 34.17
CA ALA A 79 -7.78 -2.59 35.49
C ALA A 79 -7.98 -4.11 35.60
N ASP A 80 -8.50 -4.75 34.55
CA ASP A 80 -8.74 -6.21 34.52
C ASP A 80 -7.52 -7.03 34.05
N GLY A 81 -6.44 -6.36 33.63
CA GLY A 81 -5.19 -6.99 33.20
C GLY A 81 -5.24 -7.57 31.79
N SER A 82 -6.31 -7.36 31.02
CA SER A 82 -6.40 -7.76 29.60
C SER A 82 -5.59 -6.83 28.68
N TYR A 83 -5.18 -5.66 29.17
CA TYR A 83 -4.25 -4.78 28.47
C TYR A 83 -2.82 -5.33 28.52
N ASP A 84 -2.42 -6.03 27.46
CA ASP A 84 -1.05 -6.49 27.28
C ASP A 84 -0.26 -5.57 26.34
N TYR A 85 0.75 -4.88 26.89
CA TYR A 85 1.68 -4.05 26.11
C TYR A 85 2.78 -4.88 25.41
N ARG A 86 2.93 -6.17 25.74
CA ARG A 86 4.07 -7.01 25.32
C ARG A 86 3.91 -7.67 23.95
N PHE A 87 2.84 -7.35 23.21
CA PHE A 87 2.56 -7.96 21.90
C PHE A 87 3.60 -7.71 20.80
N LEU A 88 4.55 -6.79 20.98
CA LEU A 88 5.49 -6.43 19.92
C LEU A 88 6.89 -7.06 20.06
N GLY A 89 7.15 -7.90 21.07
CA GLY A 89 8.49 -8.46 21.30
C GLY A 89 9.58 -7.40 21.55
N TYR A 90 9.21 -6.12 21.67
CA TYR A 90 10.13 -5.06 22.05
C TYR A 90 10.39 -5.15 23.54
N PRO A 91 11.67 -5.17 23.97
CA PRO A 91 11.99 -5.03 25.37
C PRO A 91 11.42 -3.70 25.86
N GLY A 92 10.54 -3.76 26.85
CA GLY A 92 10.09 -2.56 27.55
C GLY A 92 11.28 -1.80 28.13
N PRO A 93 11.15 -0.49 28.36
CA PRO A 93 12.22 0.29 28.96
C PRO A 93 12.65 -0.36 30.28
N SER A 94 13.95 -0.68 30.39
CA SER A 94 14.51 -1.28 31.60
C SER A 94 14.24 -0.36 32.79
N ARG A 95 13.48 -0.84 33.77
CA ARG A 95 13.21 -0.10 35.02
C ARG A 95 14.48 0.18 35.83
N ASN A 96 15.55 -0.56 35.57
CA ASN A 96 16.85 -0.44 36.22
C ASN A 96 17.92 0.14 35.29
N ALA A 97 17.54 0.88 34.24
CA ALA A 97 18.52 1.60 33.45
C ALA A 97 19.20 2.64 34.34
N ALA A 98 20.53 2.54 34.48
CA ALA A 98 21.33 3.65 35.00
C ALA A 98 21.03 4.92 34.20
N PRO A 99 21.26 6.13 34.77
CA PRO A 99 21.13 7.37 34.01
C PRO A 99 21.89 7.24 32.69
N GLY A 100 21.17 7.34 31.57
CA GLY A 100 21.80 7.30 30.25
C GLY A 100 22.80 8.46 30.11
N LYS A 101 23.79 8.29 29.23
CA LYS A 101 24.71 9.39 28.90
C LYS A 101 23.94 10.57 28.33
N THR A 102 24.25 11.77 28.78
CA THR A 102 23.76 13.01 28.17
C THR A 102 24.39 13.19 26.79
N ARG A 103 23.72 13.96 25.92
CA ARG A 103 24.27 14.33 24.62
C ARG A 103 25.64 15.00 24.72
N ALA A 104 25.85 15.84 25.73
CA ALA A 104 27.12 16.52 25.97
C ALA A 104 28.24 15.52 26.28
N GLN A 105 28.00 14.54 27.15
CA GLN A 105 28.96 13.47 27.46
C GLN A 105 29.32 12.64 26.24
N VAL A 106 28.33 12.27 25.41
CA VAL A 106 28.59 11.51 24.17
C VAL A 106 29.45 12.33 23.20
N LEU A 107 29.20 13.63 23.07
CA LEU A 107 29.98 14.49 22.17
C LEU A 107 31.43 14.66 22.65
N ASP A 108 31.66 14.71 23.96
CA ASP A 108 33.02 14.79 24.51
C ASP A 108 33.80 13.51 24.25
N GLU A 109 33.20 12.34 24.49
CA GLU A 109 33.81 11.04 24.17
C GLU A 109 34.14 10.91 22.67
N LEU A 110 33.24 11.36 21.78
CA LEU A 110 33.46 11.32 20.34
C LEU A 110 34.56 12.27 19.84
N ARG A 111 34.82 13.36 20.57
CA ARG A 111 35.94 14.29 20.27
C ARG A 111 37.27 13.71 20.76
N ASN A 112 37.25 13.01 21.89
CA ASN A 112 38.45 12.51 22.57
C ASN A 112 38.82 11.07 22.20
N ILE A 113 38.09 10.42 21.29
CA ILE A 113 38.41 9.06 20.82
C ILE A 113 39.76 9.02 20.10
N SER A 114 40.57 8.00 20.40
CA SER A 114 41.86 7.81 19.74
C SER A 114 41.68 7.47 18.24
N PRO A 115 42.67 7.80 17.38
CA PRO A 115 42.64 7.41 15.98
C PRO A 115 42.50 5.90 15.78
N GLU A 116 43.15 5.10 16.62
CA GLU A 116 43.11 3.64 16.58
C GLU A 116 41.71 3.09 16.91
N GLU A 117 41.09 3.57 18.00
CA GLU A 117 39.74 3.13 18.37
C GLU A 117 38.72 3.59 17.33
N ARG A 118 38.89 4.78 16.76
CA ARG A 118 38.06 5.24 15.64
C ARG A 118 38.21 4.33 14.41
N ALA A 119 39.43 3.93 14.05
CA ALA A 119 39.68 3.00 12.94
C ALA A 119 39.07 1.62 13.21
N ARG A 120 39.18 1.11 14.44
CA ARG A 120 38.53 -0.13 14.89
C ARG A 120 37.01 -0.02 14.75
N MET A 121 36.41 1.07 15.19
CA MET A 121 34.96 1.29 15.11
C MET A 121 34.47 1.37 13.66
N ILE A 122 35.24 2.02 12.79
CA ILE A 122 34.98 2.04 11.33
C ILE A 122 35.10 0.63 10.74
N SER A 123 36.06 -0.19 11.19
CA SER A 123 36.18 -1.57 10.70
C SER A 123 35.04 -2.49 11.14
N LEU A 124 34.46 -2.25 12.32
CA LEU A 124 33.44 -3.10 12.92
C LEU A 124 32.01 -2.68 12.54
N TYR A 125 31.78 -1.37 12.41
CA TYR A 125 30.44 -0.79 12.20
C TYR A 125 30.36 0.16 11.00
N GLY A 126 31.49 0.45 10.35
CA GLY A 126 31.49 1.24 9.12
C GLY A 126 30.98 0.42 7.93
N PRO A 127 30.64 1.09 6.82
CA PRO A 127 30.26 0.40 5.60
C PRO A 127 31.37 -0.54 5.18
N LEU A 128 31.02 -1.77 4.78
CA LEU A 128 31.94 -2.67 4.08
C LEU A 128 32.30 -2.00 2.75
N HIS A 129 33.36 -1.21 2.73
CA HIS A 129 34.00 -0.82 1.49
C HIS A 129 34.81 -2.04 1.04
N ASP A 130 34.41 -2.58 -0.12
CA ASP A 130 35.00 -3.76 -0.77
C ASP A 130 36.54 -3.73 -0.65
N ARG A 131 37.07 -4.71 0.08
CA ARG A 131 38.50 -5.03 0.07
C ARG A 131 38.80 -6.03 -1.04
#